data_AF-A0A2W4WHB5-F1
#
_entry.id   AF-A0A2W4WHB5-F1
#
_cell.length_a   1.000
_cell.length_b   1.000
_cell.length_c   1.000
_cell.angle_alpha   90.00
_cell.angle_beta   90.00
_cell.angle_gamma   90.00
#
_symmetry.space_group_name_H-M   'P 1'
#
loop_
_entity.id
_entity.type
_entity.pdbx_description
1 polymer ?
#
loop_
_entity_poly.entity_id
_entity_poly.type
_entity_poly.pdbx_seq_one_letter_code
_entity_poly.pdbx_strand_id
1 'polypeptide(L)'
;MNSTSFLAAELNRLLQLERDIHASGPVAESGWAIDTSGRFARACPPRVNGKAIGKTIAIGQISGSEHRDWQRKIQRRNALQEIARRGIILQAMIDSPIWRPEGSARVRID
;
A
#
# COMPACT_ATOMS: atom_id res chain seq x y z
N MET A 1 -3.38 22.32 -18.79
CA MET A 1 -2.92 21.72 -17.51
C MET A 1 -1.61 21.01 -17.78
N ASN A 2 -0.56 21.32 -17.01
CA ASN A 2 0.79 20.76 -17.23
C ASN A 2 0.86 19.36 -16.57
N SER A 3 1.27 18.31 -17.29
CA SER A 3 1.24 16.93 -16.77
C SER A 3 2.02 16.77 -15.46
N THR A 4 3.09 17.54 -15.27
CA THR A 4 3.88 17.57 -14.04
C THR A 4 3.08 18.03 -12.82
N SER A 5 2.14 18.98 -12.99
CA SER A 5 1.30 19.45 -11.87
C SER A 5 0.25 18.42 -11.46
N PHE A 6 -0.24 17.61 -12.40
CA PHE A 6 -1.16 16.51 -12.12
C PHE A 6 -0.48 15.37 -11.35
N LEU A 7 0.70 14.94 -11.80
CA LEU A 7 1.46 13.88 -11.14
C LEU A 7 1.83 14.24 -9.70
N ALA A 8 2.26 15.48 -9.47
CA ALA A 8 2.55 15.99 -8.13
C ALA A 8 1.29 16.04 -7.24
N ALA A 9 0.13 16.43 -7.78
CA ALA A 9 -1.12 16.43 -7.05
C ALA A 9 -1.58 15.02 -6.65
N GLU A 10 -1.48 14.04 -7.55
CA GLU A 10 -1.83 12.66 -7.23
C GLU A 10 -0.85 12.04 -6.22
N LEU A 11 0.45 12.34 -6.32
CA LEU A 11 1.42 11.90 -5.31
C LEU A 11 1.05 12.45 -3.92
N ASN A 12 0.71 13.74 -3.82
CA ASN A 12 0.24 14.33 -2.56
C ASN A 12 -1.05 13.69 -2.05
N ARG A 13 -1.99 13.36 -2.95
CA ARG A 13 -3.23 12.63 -2.60
C ARG A 13 -2.92 11.26 -2.01
N LEU A 14 -1.98 10.52 -2.60
CA LEU A 14 -1.56 9.20 -2.10
C LEU A 14 -0.91 9.31 -0.72
N LEU A 15 -0.03 10.28 -0.50
CA LEU A 15 0.60 10.53 0.81
C LEU A 15 -0.43 10.92 1.88
N GLN A 16 -1.48 11.65 1.50
CA GLN A 16 -2.57 11.95 2.43
C GLN A 16 -3.38 10.70 2.78
N LEU A 17 -3.72 9.86 1.80
CA LEU A 17 -4.41 8.59 2.03
C LEU A 17 -3.60 7.64 2.94
N GLU A 18 -2.28 7.62 2.78
CA GLU A 18 -1.39 6.85 3.65
C GLU A 18 -1.55 7.28 5.11
N ARG A 19 -1.48 8.58 5.38
CA ARG A 19 -1.68 9.15 6.72
C ARG A 19 -3.06 8.83 7.28
N ASP A 20 -4.10 8.96 6.47
CA ASP A 20 -5.48 8.69 6.87
C ASP A 20 -5.67 7.21 7.25
N ILE A 21 -5.07 6.29 6.48
CA ILE A 21 -5.12 4.86 6.80
C ILE A 21 -4.39 4.57 8.10
N HIS A 22 -3.21 5.15 8.33
CA HIS A 22 -2.48 5.00 9.59
C HIS A 22 -3.28 5.54 10.79
N ALA A 23 -3.98 6.67 10.62
CA ALA A 23 -4.86 7.23 11.64
C ALA A 23 -6.13 6.40 11.88
N SER A 24 -6.60 5.64 10.88
CA SER A 24 -7.83 4.84 10.97
C SER A 24 -7.73 3.60 11.87
N GLY A 25 -6.52 3.25 12.34
CA GLY A 25 -6.30 2.20 13.34
C GLY A 25 -5.22 1.19 12.96
N PRO A 26 -5.13 0.08 13.71
CA PRO A 26 -4.02 -0.87 13.57
C PRO A 26 -3.94 -1.52 12.18
N VAL A 27 -2.71 -1.78 11.76
CA VAL A 27 -2.35 -2.39 10.48
C VAL A 27 -1.70 -3.75 10.76
N ALA A 28 -2.06 -4.78 9.99
CA ALA A 28 -1.39 -6.07 10.10
C ALA A 28 0.02 -6.00 9.51
N GLU A 29 0.97 -6.70 10.09
CA GLU A 29 2.31 -6.83 9.51
C GLU A 29 2.28 -7.61 8.18
N SER A 30 3.37 -7.48 7.41
CA SER A 30 3.52 -8.19 6.14
C SER A 30 3.46 -9.70 6.32
N GLY A 31 2.78 -10.38 5.39
CA GLY A 31 2.66 -11.83 5.33
C GLY A 31 1.73 -12.47 6.38
N TRP A 32 1.13 -11.71 7.30
CA TRP A 32 0.02 -12.21 8.10
C TRP A 32 -1.21 -12.51 7.22
N ALA A 33 -1.94 -13.57 7.55
CA ALA A 33 -3.13 -14.00 6.84
C ALA A 33 -4.25 -14.38 7.83
N ILE A 34 -5.50 -14.41 7.35
CA ILE A 34 -6.62 -14.99 8.09
C ILE A 34 -6.96 -16.32 7.43
N ASP A 35 -6.98 -17.37 8.24
CA ASP A 35 -7.49 -18.67 7.88
C ASP A 35 -8.94 -18.81 8.37
N THR A 36 -9.84 -19.05 7.42
CA THR A 36 -11.29 -19.27 7.64
C THR A 36 -11.73 -20.69 7.27
N SER A 37 -10.81 -21.65 7.14
CA SER A 37 -11.14 -23.03 6.74
C SER A 37 -11.88 -23.83 7.81
N GLY A 38 -11.83 -23.39 9.07
CA GLY A 38 -12.49 -24.04 10.20
C GLY A 38 -13.73 -23.28 10.70
N ARG A 39 -14.37 -23.81 11.75
CA ARG A 39 -15.50 -23.14 12.42
C ARG A 39 -15.13 -21.77 13.03
N PHE A 40 -13.86 -21.61 13.41
CA PHE A 40 -13.30 -20.40 13.99
C PHE A 40 -12.16 -19.87 13.12
N ALA A 41 -12.12 -18.56 12.93
CA ALA A 41 -11.07 -17.86 12.23
C ALA A 41 -9.77 -17.85 13.05
N ARG A 42 -8.64 -17.88 12.33
CA ARG A 42 -7.29 -17.85 12.90
C ARG A 42 -6.45 -16.81 12.15
N ALA A 43 -5.64 -16.05 12.86
CA ALA A 43 -4.62 -15.20 12.26
C ALA A 43 -3.31 -15.99 12.19
N CYS A 44 -2.86 -16.25 10.97
CA CYS A 44 -1.65 -17.01 10.70
C CYS A 44 -0.47 -16.06 10.46
N PRO A 45 0.67 -16.27 11.14
CA PRO A 45 1.86 -15.47 10.91
C PRO A 45 2.49 -15.76 9.54
N PRO A 46 3.36 -14.85 9.06
CA PRO A 46 4.13 -15.07 7.84
C PRO A 46 4.94 -16.38 7.88
N ARG A 47 5.14 -16.97 6.70
CA ARG A 47 5.97 -18.17 6.52
C ARG A 47 7.20 -17.87 5.68
N VAL A 48 8.36 -18.36 6.12
CA VAL A 48 9.62 -18.33 5.36
C VAL A 48 10.13 -19.76 5.24
N ASN A 49 10.41 -20.19 4.01
CA ASN A 49 10.81 -21.58 3.70
C ASN A 49 9.86 -22.63 4.29
N GLY A 50 8.55 -22.36 4.23
CA GLY A 50 7.49 -23.22 4.76
C GLY A 50 7.30 -23.16 6.28
N LYS A 51 8.19 -22.50 7.04
CA LYS A 51 8.13 -22.39 8.50
C LYS A 51 7.47 -21.08 8.92
N ALA A 52 6.52 -21.17 9.85
CA ALA A 52 5.85 -19.99 10.44
C ALA A 52 6.82 -19.20 11.32
N ILE A 53 6.88 -17.88 11.11
CA ILE A 53 7.63 -16.95 11.95
C ILE A 53 6.65 -16.30 12.92
N GLY A 54 6.40 -16.98 14.04
CA GLY A 54 5.48 -16.51 15.08
C GLY A 54 4.43 -17.54 15.43
N LYS A 55 3.49 -17.14 16.29
CA LYS A 55 2.39 -17.99 16.76
C LYS A 55 1.10 -17.66 16.02
N THR A 56 0.32 -18.70 15.71
CA THR A 56 -1.05 -18.53 15.22
C THR A 56 -1.92 -17.99 16.34
N ILE A 57 -2.73 -16.99 16.04
CA ILE A 57 -3.63 -16.34 16.99
C ILE A 57 -5.05 -16.83 16.71
N ALA A 58 -5.73 -17.35 17.74
CA ALA A 58 -7.15 -17.66 17.64
C ALA A 58 -7.93 -16.35 17.61
N ILE A 59 -8.76 -16.13 16.59
CA ILE A 59 -9.56 -14.91 16.44
C ILE A 59 -10.99 -15.12 16.95
N GLY A 60 -11.54 -16.33 16.84
CA GLY A 60 -12.94 -16.60 17.23
C GLY A 60 -13.84 -16.83 16.02
N GLN A 61 -15.14 -16.55 16.14
CA GLN A 61 -16.11 -16.96 15.12
C GLN A 61 -15.91 -16.20 13.80
N ILE A 62 -16.05 -16.88 12.66
CA ILE A 62 -16.08 -16.25 11.35
C ILE A 62 -17.22 -15.22 11.33
N SER A 63 -16.92 -14.03 10.80
CA SER A 63 -17.80 -12.86 10.78
C SER A 63 -18.09 -12.24 12.15
N GLY A 64 -17.44 -12.71 13.23
CA GLY A 64 -17.45 -12.05 14.55
C GLY A 64 -16.70 -10.71 14.54
N SER A 65 -16.78 -9.96 15.65
CA SER A 65 -16.10 -8.66 15.81
C SER A 65 -14.60 -8.79 15.57
N GLU A 66 -13.94 -9.73 16.25
CA GLU A 66 -12.50 -9.94 16.17
C GLU A 66 -12.06 -10.35 14.75
N HIS A 67 -12.87 -11.14 14.05
CA HIS A 67 -12.64 -11.50 12.65
C HIS A 67 -12.69 -10.28 11.74
N ARG A 68 -13.72 -9.44 11.88
CA ARG A 68 -13.85 -8.19 11.11
C ARG A 68 -12.72 -7.22 11.42
N ASP A 69 -12.27 -7.15 12.68
CA ASP A 69 -11.14 -6.31 13.08
C ASP A 69 -9.84 -6.77 12.42
N TRP A 70 -9.57 -8.07 12.40
CA TRP A 70 -8.44 -8.64 11.66
C TRP A 70 -8.55 -8.40 10.15
N GLN A 71 -9.73 -8.55 9.56
CA GLN A 71 -9.95 -8.24 8.14
C GLN A 71 -9.61 -6.77 7.85
N ARG A 72 -10.04 -5.83 8.69
CA ARG A 72 -9.70 -4.41 8.56
C ARG A 72 -8.19 -4.17 8.67
N LYS A 73 -7.50 -4.81 9.63
CA LYS A 73 -6.03 -4.72 9.76
C LYS A 73 -5.31 -5.14 8.48
N ILE A 74 -5.75 -6.24 7.85
CA ILE A 74 -5.18 -6.74 6.59
C ILE A 74 -5.56 -5.83 5.40
N GLN A 75 -6.80 -5.35 5.34
CA GLN A 75 -7.24 -4.43 4.29
C GLN A 75 -6.42 -3.14 4.31
N ARG A 76 -6.20 -2.55 5.49
CA ARG A 76 -5.33 -1.37 5.65
C ARG A 76 -3.91 -1.65 5.16
N ARG A 77 -3.33 -2.79 5.55
CA ARG A 77 -1.99 -3.20 5.09
C ARG A 77 -1.92 -3.26 3.56
N ASN A 78 -2.88 -3.94 2.93
CA ASN A 78 -2.89 -4.11 1.49
C ASN A 78 -3.06 -2.75 0.78
N ALA A 79 -3.90 -1.86 1.32
CA ALA A 79 -4.06 -0.50 0.81
C ALA A 79 -2.77 0.32 0.91
N LEU A 80 -2.04 0.23 2.02
CA LEU A 80 -0.74 0.90 2.18
C LEU A 80 0.31 0.37 1.20
N GLN A 81 0.38 -0.95 0.98
CA GLN A 81 1.27 -1.53 -0.02
C GLN A 81 0.94 -1.04 -1.44
N GLU A 82 -0.35 -0.93 -1.75
CA GLU A 82 -0.81 -0.41 -3.04
C GLU A 82 -0.49 1.08 -3.22
N ILE A 83 -0.67 1.89 -2.18
CA ILE A 83 -0.29 3.31 -2.17
C ILE A 83 1.21 3.46 -2.41
N ALA A 84 2.04 2.72 -1.68
CA ALA A 84 3.50 2.76 -1.84
C ALA A 84 3.92 2.40 -3.26
N ARG A 85 3.35 1.33 -3.82
CA ARG A 85 3.62 0.90 -5.21
C ARG A 85 3.26 1.99 -6.22
N ARG A 86 2.11 2.64 -6.07
CA ARG A 86 1.68 3.74 -6.95
C ARG A 86 2.54 4.99 -6.76
N GLY A 87 2.93 5.30 -5.52
CA GLY A 87 3.80 6.42 -5.20
C GLY A 87 5.17 6.31 -5.88
N ILE A 88 5.77 5.11 -5.87
CA ILE A 88 7.04 4.84 -6.58
C ILE A 88 6.91 5.12 -8.08
N ILE A 89 5.81 4.67 -8.71
CA ILE A 89 5.57 4.87 -10.14
C ILE A 89 5.42 6.36 -10.46
N LEU A 90 4.62 7.09 -9.68
CA LEU A 90 4.40 8.52 -9.88
C LEU A 90 5.69 9.33 -9.68
N GLN A 91 6.46 9.01 -8.64
CA GLN A 91 7.74 9.66 -8.39
C GLN A 91 8.71 9.43 -9.55
N ALA A 92 8.80 8.21 -10.08
CA ALA A 92 9.63 7.92 -11.25
C ALA A 92 9.20 8.71 -12.49
N MET A 93 7.88 8.90 -12.71
CA MET A 93 7.37 9.71 -13.81
C MET A 93 7.64 11.22 -13.63
N ILE A 94 7.72 11.70 -12.39
CA ILE A 94 8.09 13.09 -12.06
C ILE A 94 9.59 13.31 -12.29
N ASP A 95 10.41 12.38 -11.82
CA ASP A 95 11.88 12.47 -11.89
C ASP A 95 12.40 12.28 -13.32
N SER A 96 11.72 11.44 -14.10
CA SER A 96 12.06 11.10 -15.48
C SER A 96 10.83 11.25 -16.38
N PRO A 97 10.43 12.48 -16.71
CA PRO A 97 9.29 12.70 -17.58
C PRO A 97 9.56 12.08 -18.95
N ILE A 98 8.72 11.12 -19.35
CA ILE A 98 8.79 10.38 -20.63
C ILE A 98 8.74 11.35 -21.83
N TRP A 99 8.20 12.55 -21.63
CA TRP A 99 8.15 13.62 -22.63
C TRP A 99 9.10 14.76 -22.24
N ARG A 100 10.20 14.89 -22.99
CA ARG A 100 10.93 16.16 -23.15
C ARG A 100 10.55 16.69 -24.53
N PRO A 101 10.01 17.91 -24.67
CA PRO A 101 9.96 18.51 -25.99
C PRO A 101 11.40 18.65 -26.46
N GLU A 102 11.73 18.01 -27.57
CA GLU A 102 12.95 18.32 -28.32
C GLU A 102 12.89 19.81 -28.68
N GLY A 103 13.60 20.64 -27.91
CA GLY A 103 13.42 22.09 -28.05
C GLY A 103 14.20 22.97 -27.08
N SER A 104 14.97 22.42 -26.14
CA SER A 104 15.97 23.21 -25.40
C SER A 104 17.33 23.18 -26.09
N ALA A 105 17.36 23.18 -27.43
CA ALA A 105 18.50 23.72 -28.14
C ALA A 105 18.50 25.22 -27.85
N ARG A 106 19.37 25.66 -26.93
CA ARG A 106 19.74 27.07 -26.83
C ARG A 106 20.29 27.47 -28.19
N VAL A 107 19.48 28.13 -29.00
CA VAL A 107 19.96 28.89 -30.15
C VAL A 107 20.83 30.00 -29.54
N ARG A 108 22.16 29.80 -29.57
CA ARG A 108 23.09 30.92 -29.48
C ARG A 108 22.88 31.70 -30.78
N ILE A 109 22.32 32.89 -30.65
CA ILE A 109 22.35 33.90 -31.70
C ILE A 109 23.70 34.58 -31.49
N ASP A 110 24.67 34.21 -32.31
CA ASP A 110 25.89 34.99 -32.52
C ASP A 110 25.68 35.89 -33.74
#